data_AF-A0A9C9L1L9-F1
#
_entry.id   AF-A0A9C9L1L9-F1
#
_cell.length_a   1.000
_cell.length_b   1.000
_cell.length_c   1.000
_cell.angle_alpha   90.00
_cell.angle_beta   90.00
_cell.angle_gamma   90.00
#
_symmetry.space_group_name_H-M   'P 1'
#
loop_
_entity.id
_entity.type
_entity.pdbx_description
1 polymer ?
#
loop_
_entity_poly.entity_id
_entity_poly.type
_entity_poly.pdbx_seq_one_letter_code
_entity_poly.pdbx_strand_id
1 'polypeptide(L)'
;MSKSKNTRKTKVLNENNSAPGDKLFKDLTSEQKKIITTKNVSASKTADEWLALLRDIALFDDKTNASLKKAGIASGCFFLFFSIFLIIPLLIFEQYIIAITLPALSILYIIFLNIRRKKLLKMDISNQLGEFVIPFIELIKDDIKNATTIDMSLKLHRTTTGTPTHSEKNKSRDYPKISTKHFQNSWLELNTVLADKTRISLNITDNTRELRVTKKNPRGKIKVKIKHKTRRLISSRISFNNSNYNADTSLLNNENYKISIKEKESSSSIKLQFMDKINGYKTVPTDQVFELIGAGLNLLSSKKED
;
A
#
# COMPACT_ATOMS: atom_id res chain seq x y z
N MET A 1 39.24 8.20 -36.03
CA MET A 1 38.10 7.56 -35.34
C MET A 1 38.64 6.59 -34.29
N SER A 2 38.66 6.98 -33.01
CA SER A 2 39.19 6.16 -31.91
C SER A 2 38.03 5.59 -31.10
N LYS A 3 37.91 4.25 -31.07
CA LYS A 3 36.88 3.53 -30.29
C LYS A 3 37.36 3.41 -28.84
N SER A 4 36.81 4.25 -27.96
CA SER A 4 36.99 4.15 -26.51
C SER A 4 36.26 2.90 -25.98
N LYS A 5 37.03 1.89 -25.54
CA LYS A 5 36.51 0.69 -24.88
C LYS A 5 36.23 1.01 -23.42
N ASN A 6 34.95 1.12 -23.08
CA ASN A 6 34.48 1.34 -21.72
C ASN A 6 34.55 0.02 -20.92
N THR A 7 35.66 -0.23 -20.24
CA THR A 7 35.82 -1.39 -19.34
C THR A 7 35.05 -1.16 -18.05
N ARG A 8 33.82 -1.69 -17.99
CA ARG A 8 33.00 -1.75 -16.78
C ARG A 8 33.64 -2.73 -15.80
N LYS A 9 34.38 -2.23 -14.82
CA LYS A 9 34.91 -3.04 -13.70
C LYS A 9 33.75 -3.66 -12.92
N THR A 10 33.55 -4.97 -13.07
CA THR A 10 32.66 -5.77 -12.23
C THR A 10 33.27 -5.84 -10.84
N LYS A 11 32.73 -5.02 -9.93
CA LYS A 11 33.07 -5.04 -8.51
C LYS A 11 32.55 -6.36 -7.92
N VAL A 12 33.45 -7.30 -7.63
CA VAL A 12 33.13 -8.53 -6.89
C VAL A 12 32.66 -8.09 -5.50
N LEU A 13 31.34 -8.16 -5.28
CA LEU A 13 30.74 -7.83 -4.00
C LEU A 13 31.02 -9.00 -3.05
N ASN A 14 31.82 -8.76 -2.01
CA ASN A 14 31.83 -9.63 -0.84
C ASN A 14 30.40 -9.72 -0.27
N GLU A 15 29.78 -10.88 -0.43
CA GLU A 15 28.49 -11.23 0.16
C GLU A 15 28.63 -11.38 1.68
N ASN A 16 28.80 -10.27 2.38
CA ASN A 16 28.63 -10.24 3.82
C ASN A 16 27.19 -10.63 4.16
N ASN A 17 27.03 -11.55 5.11
CA ASN A 17 25.82 -12.20 5.65
C ASN A 17 24.71 -11.26 6.19
N SER A 18 24.73 -9.97 5.87
CA SER A 18 23.64 -9.08 6.25
C SER A 18 22.38 -9.44 5.45
N ALA A 19 21.25 -9.47 6.14
CA ALA A 19 19.94 -9.67 5.54
C ALA A 19 19.79 -8.83 4.25
N PRO A 20 19.24 -9.40 3.16
CA PRO A 20 19.14 -8.68 1.88
C PRO A 20 18.40 -7.35 2.00
N GLY A 21 17.44 -7.22 2.92
CA GLY A 21 16.75 -5.97 3.21
C GLY A 21 17.62 -4.88 3.88
N ASP A 22 18.58 -5.24 4.74
CA ASP A 22 19.41 -4.24 5.42
C ASP A 22 20.44 -3.60 4.48
N LYS A 23 20.94 -4.34 3.46
CA LYS A 23 21.82 -3.74 2.43
C LYS A 23 21.04 -2.72 1.61
N LEU A 24 19.88 -3.11 1.12
CA LEU A 24 19.04 -2.24 0.28
C LEU A 24 18.60 -1.01 1.04
N PHE A 25 18.18 -1.15 2.30
CA PHE A 25 17.83 0.01 3.10
C PHE A 25 19.01 0.99 3.25
N LYS A 26 20.26 0.52 3.29
CA LYS A 26 21.43 1.41 3.33
C LYS A 26 21.65 2.14 2.02
N ASP A 27 21.38 1.48 0.89
CA ASP A 27 21.54 2.02 -0.46
C ASP A 27 20.49 3.10 -0.80
N LEU A 28 19.35 3.12 -0.09
CA LEU A 28 18.32 4.14 -0.27
C LEU A 28 18.80 5.55 0.10
N THR A 29 18.26 6.55 -0.60
CA THR A 29 18.48 7.96 -0.30
C THR A 29 17.89 8.33 1.06
N SER A 30 18.32 9.47 1.62
CA SER A 30 17.77 9.99 2.88
C SER A 30 16.27 10.30 2.76
N GLU A 31 15.82 10.79 1.60
CA GLU A 31 14.40 11.02 1.31
C GLU A 31 13.61 9.70 1.32
N GLN A 32 14.07 8.68 0.60
CA GLN A 32 13.43 7.36 0.56
C GLN A 32 13.35 6.71 1.95
N LYS A 33 14.44 6.78 2.74
CA LYS A 33 14.47 6.29 4.14
C LYS A 33 13.45 7.01 5.02
N LYS A 34 13.32 8.34 4.86
CA LYS A 34 12.32 9.14 5.56
C LYS A 34 10.92 8.67 5.19
N ILE A 35 10.63 8.49 3.89
CA ILE A 35 9.32 8.02 3.40
C ILE A 35 8.98 6.63 3.95
N ILE A 36 9.92 5.68 4.00
CA ILE A 36 9.67 4.34 4.59
C ILE A 36 9.35 4.44 6.08
N THR A 37 10.03 5.34 6.79
CA THR A 37 9.87 5.49 8.23
C THR A 37 8.57 6.20 8.59
N THR A 38 8.25 7.30 7.90
CA THR A 38 7.03 8.09 8.11
C THR A 38 5.81 7.46 7.45
N LYS A 39 6.01 6.65 6.40
CA LYS A 39 5.00 6.10 5.50
C LYS A 39 4.08 7.16 4.92
N ASN A 40 4.63 8.34 4.68
CA ASN A 40 3.91 9.45 4.10
C ASN A 40 4.87 10.28 3.24
N VAL A 41 4.42 10.67 2.05
CA VAL A 41 5.12 11.58 1.16
C VAL A 41 4.12 12.54 0.54
N SER A 42 4.45 13.83 0.52
CA SER A 42 3.67 14.86 -0.16
C SER A 42 4.64 15.79 -0.85
N ALA A 43 4.59 15.87 -2.17
CA ALA A 43 5.49 16.71 -2.97
C ALA A 43 4.87 17.07 -4.32
N SER A 44 5.49 18.02 -5.01
CA SER A 44 5.26 18.32 -6.43
C SER A 44 6.52 17.92 -7.18
N LYS A 45 6.44 16.93 -8.07
CA LYS A 45 7.57 16.42 -8.86
C LYS A 45 7.08 16.02 -10.25
N THR A 46 7.96 16.01 -11.24
CA THR A 46 7.67 15.43 -12.56
C THR A 46 7.37 13.92 -12.45
N ALA A 47 6.74 13.33 -13.47
CA ALA A 47 6.47 11.90 -13.48
C ALA A 47 7.77 11.06 -13.36
N ASP A 48 8.84 11.43 -14.06
CA ASP A 48 10.11 10.71 -14.01
C ASP A 48 10.76 10.76 -12.63
N GLU A 49 10.72 11.91 -11.96
CA GLU A 49 11.22 12.05 -10.59
C GLU A 49 10.39 11.22 -9.60
N TRP A 50 9.07 11.18 -9.76
CA TRP A 50 8.22 10.30 -8.96
C TRP A 50 8.54 8.82 -9.19
N LEU A 51 8.67 8.39 -10.45
CA LEU A 51 8.99 7.00 -10.78
C LEU A 51 10.37 6.61 -10.23
N ALA A 52 11.38 7.46 -10.37
CA ALA A 52 12.71 7.23 -9.80
C ALA A 52 12.64 7.10 -8.27
N LEU A 53 11.91 7.99 -7.60
CA LEU A 53 11.76 7.97 -6.14
C LEU A 53 11.04 6.69 -5.65
N LEU A 54 9.93 6.33 -6.29
CA LEU A 54 9.01 5.30 -5.82
C LEU A 54 9.44 3.88 -6.20
N ARG A 55 10.12 3.67 -7.34
CA ARG A 55 10.56 2.33 -7.79
C ARG A 55 11.52 1.66 -6.80
N ASP A 56 12.51 2.40 -6.29
CA ASP A 56 13.45 1.84 -5.30
C ASP A 56 12.74 1.46 -3.99
N ILE A 57 11.74 2.26 -3.58
CA ILE A 57 10.93 1.99 -2.40
C ILE A 57 10.09 0.72 -2.61
N ALA A 58 9.48 0.56 -3.79
CA ALA A 58 8.72 -0.65 -4.14
C ALA A 58 9.61 -1.90 -4.18
N LEU A 59 10.81 -1.81 -4.79
CA LEU A 59 11.79 -2.91 -4.80
C LEU A 59 12.25 -3.30 -3.38
N PHE A 60 12.39 -2.32 -2.49
CA PHE A 60 12.67 -2.57 -1.08
C PHE A 60 11.49 -3.28 -0.38
N ASP A 61 10.26 -2.86 -0.65
CA ASP A 61 9.05 -3.46 -0.07
C ASP A 61 8.86 -4.92 -0.51
N ASP A 62 9.03 -5.22 -1.80
CA ASP A 62 8.93 -6.58 -2.33
C ASP A 62 9.90 -7.56 -1.64
N LYS A 63 11.14 -7.12 -1.45
CA LYS A 63 12.17 -7.92 -0.77
C LYS A 63 11.93 -8.02 0.73
N THR A 64 11.35 -6.99 1.35
CA THR A 64 10.91 -7.02 2.76
C THR A 64 9.77 -8.02 2.94
N ASN A 65 8.78 -8.00 2.04
CA ASN A 65 7.67 -8.95 1.98
C ASN A 65 8.14 -10.39 1.78
N ALA A 66 9.05 -10.62 0.84
CA ALA A 66 9.68 -11.93 0.65
C ALA A 66 10.43 -12.41 1.90
N SER A 67 11.15 -11.50 2.57
CA SER A 67 11.88 -11.79 3.81
C SER A 67 10.94 -12.11 4.98
N LEU A 68 9.81 -11.40 5.11
CA LEU A 68 8.79 -11.67 6.12
C LEU A 68 8.15 -13.05 5.92
N LYS A 69 7.84 -13.43 4.67
CA LYS A 69 7.34 -14.77 4.32
C LYS A 69 8.33 -15.85 4.70
N LYS A 70 9.60 -15.71 4.30
CA LYS A 70 10.68 -16.65 4.63
C LYS A 70 10.91 -16.78 6.14
N ALA A 71 10.92 -15.67 6.87
CA ALA A 71 11.09 -15.67 8.33
C ALA A 71 9.91 -16.36 9.05
N GLY A 72 8.69 -16.20 8.55
CA GLY A 72 7.51 -16.90 9.07
C GLY A 72 7.61 -18.42 8.91
N ILE A 73 8.00 -18.89 7.71
CA ILE A 73 8.21 -20.32 7.43
C ILE A 73 9.34 -20.89 8.29
N ALA A 74 10.50 -20.22 8.31
CA ALA A 74 11.66 -20.65 9.08
C ALA A 74 11.33 -20.76 10.58
N SER A 75 10.62 -19.78 11.15
CA SER A 75 10.20 -19.83 12.55
C SER A 75 9.29 -21.02 12.86
N GLY A 76 8.41 -21.39 11.92
CA GLY A 76 7.52 -22.56 12.09
C GLY A 76 8.29 -23.88 12.02
N CYS A 77 9.17 -24.03 11.04
CA CYS A 77 10.04 -25.21 10.90
C CYS A 77 10.96 -25.37 12.12
N PHE A 78 11.54 -24.28 12.62
CA PHE A 78 12.43 -24.32 13.78
C PHE A 78 11.67 -24.73 15.05
N PHE A 79 10.44 -24.24 15.25
CA PHE A 79 9.61 -24.66 16.37
C PHE A 79 9.30 -26.16 16.35
N LEU A 80 8.96 -26.72 15.18
CA LEU A 80 8.70 -28.14 15.00
C LEU A 80 9.97 -29.00 15.19
N PHE A 81 11.10 -28.56 14.63
CA PHE A 81 12.38 -29.23 14.80
C PHE A 81 12.74 -29.29 16.29
N PHE A 82 12.64 -28.17 17.00
CA PHE A 82 12.94 -28.14 18.43
C PHE A 82 11.96 -28.94 19.27
N SER A 83 10.66 -28.97 18.94
CA SER A 83 9.72 -29.78 19.72
C SER A 83 10.06 -31.27 19.62
N ILE A 84 10.52 -31.74 18.47
CA ILE A 84 10.93 -33.15 18.27
C ILE A 84 12.29 -33.42 18.93
N PHE A 85 13.29 -32.56 18.68
CA PHE A 85 14.66 -32.74 19.17
C PHE A 85 14.84 -32.43 20.66
N LEU A 86 13.87 -31.83 21.34
CA LEU A 86 13.92 -31.66 22.80
C LEU A 86 13.39 -32.91 23.51
N ILE A 87 12.40 -33.59 22.91
CA ILE A 87 11.76 -34.78 23.51
C ILE A 87 12.67 -36.01 23.41
N ILE A 88 13.30 -36.25 22.25
CA ILE A 88 14.06 -37.48 22.00
C ILE A 88 15.31 -37.62 22.90
N PRO A 89 16.20 -36.62 23.05
CA PRO A 89 17.41 -36.77 23.87
C PRO A 89 17.08 -36.89 25.36
N LEU A 90 16.01 -36.24 25.82
CA LEU A 90 15.56 -36.33 27.21
C LEU A 90 15.14 -37.76 27.59
N LEU A 91 14.73 -38.57 26.61
CA LEU A 91 14.32 -39.95 26.81
C LEU A 91 15.46 -40.96 26.66
N ILE A 92 16.55 -40.62 25.97
CA ILE A 92 17.57 -41.58 25.51
C ILE A 92 18.96 -41.32 26.12
N PHE A 93 19.35 -40.07 26.36
CA PHE A 93 20.73 -39.72 26.69
C PHE A 93 20.86 -39.14 28.11
N GLU A 94 21.80 -39.65 28.91
CA GLU A 94 22.19 -39.07 30.22
C GLU A 94 22.94 -37.72 30.10
N GLN A 95 23.05 -37.14 28.90
CA GLN A 95 23.78 -35.89 28.66
C GLN A 95 22.92 -34.65 28.93
N TYR A 96 22.69 -34.36 30.21
CA TYR A 96 21.89 -33.22 30.68
C TYR A 96 22.37 -31.86 30.17
N ILE A 97 23.68 -31.67 29.94
CA ILE A 97 24.23 -30.40 29.44
C ILE A 97 23.70 -30.08 28.04
N ILE A 98 23.65 -31.06 27.13
CA ILE A 98 23.11 -30.87 25.77
C ILE A 98 21.61 -30.60 25.83
N ALA A 99 20.90 -31.33 26.69
CA ALA A 99 19.46 -31.18 26.88
C ALA A 99 19.05 -29.78 27.37
N ILE A 100 19.93 -29.04 28.07
CA ILE A 100 19.66 -27.68 28.55
C ILE A 100 20.18 -26.62 27.57
N THR A 101 21.37 -26.81 27.01
CA THR A 101 22.02 -25.80 26.15
C THR A 101 21.32 -25.63 24.80
N LEU A 102 20.89 -26.72 24.16
CA LEU A 102 20.25 -26.67 22.85
C LEU A 102 18.89 -25.93 22.88
N PRO A 103 18.00 -26.16 23.87
CA PRO A 103 16.79 -25.35 24.04
C PRO A 103 17.09 -23.89 24.38
N ALA A 104 18.11 -23.61 25.19
CA ALA A 104 18.47 -22.23 25.51
C ALA A 104 18.87 -21.43 24.26
N LEU A 105 19.73 -22.01 23.41
CA LEU A 105 20.15 -21.40 22.14
C LEU A 105 18.96 -21.22 21.18
N SER A 106 18.00 -22.14 21.17
CA SER A 106 16.83 -22.05 20.30
C SER A 106 15.87 -20.96 20.71
N ILE A 107 15.64 -20.80 22.01
CA ILE A 107 14.85 -19.70 22.56
C ILE A 107 15.50 -18.36 22.18
N LEU A 108 16.81 -18.23 22.35
CA LEU A 108 17.55 -17.02 21.94
C LEU A 108 17.40 -16.75 20.44
N TYR A 109 17.50 -17.77 19.60
CA TYR A 109 17.32 -17.64 18.16
C TYR A 109 15.88 -17.24 17.78
N ILE A 110 14.86 -17.81 18.43
CA ILE A 110 13.45 -17.45 18.23
C ILE A 110 13.21 -15.99 18.66
N ILE A 111 13.79 -15.54 19.76
CA ILE A 111 13.73 -14.14 20.20
C ILE A 111 14.35 -13.24 19.14
N PHE A 112 15.54 -13.58 18.65
CA PHE A 112 16.22 -12.85 17.57
C PHE A 112 15.36 -12.74 16.30
N LEU A 113 14.77 -13.85 15.84
CA LEU A 113 13.88 -13.86 14.67
C LEU A 113 12.63 -13.00 14.90
N ASN A 114 12.05 -13.02 16.11
CA ASN A 114 10.90 -12.18 16.45
C ASN A 114 11.24 -10.69 16.49
N ILE A 115 12.40 -10.32 17.03
CA ILE A 115 12.89 -8.93 17.02
C ILE A 115 13.08 -8.47 15.57
N ARG A 116 13.75 -9.28 14.74
CA ARG A 116 13.96 -8.99 13.32
C ARG A 116 12.64 -8.86 12.56
N ARG A 117 11.69 -9.78 12.78
CA ARG A 117 10.35 -9.72 12.19
C ARG A 117 9.61 -8.45 12.59
N LYS A 118 9.67 -8.06 13.87
CA LYS A 118 9.08 -6.79 14.34
C LYS A 118 9.72 -5.57 13.66
N LYS A 119 11.05 -5.58 13.47
CA LYS A 119 11.76 -4.52 12.73
C LYS A 119 11.28 -4.43 11.28
N LEU A 120 11.21 -5.57 10.57
CA LEU A 120 10.73 -5.62 9.19
C LEU A 120 9.26 -5.18 9.07
N LEU A 121 8.39 -5.61 9.99
CA LEU A 121 6.98 -5.18 10.01
C LEU A 121 6.80 -3.67 10.25
N LYS A 122 7.75 -3.01 10.93
CA LYS A 122 7.73 -1.55 11.05
C LYS A 122 8.06 -0.87 9.73
N MET A 123 8.94 -1.47 8.92
CA MET A 123 9.38 -0.95 7.61
C MET A 123 8.48 -1.35 6.43
N ASP A 124 7.57 -2.30 6.65
CA ASP A 124 6.57 -2.77 5.68
C ASP A 124 5.71 -1.62 5.14
N ILE A 125 5.63 -1.52 3.81
CA ILE A 125 4.86 -0.51 3.09
C ILE A 125 3.59 -1.16 2.51
N SER A 126 2.62 -0.32 2.16
CA SER A 126 1.43 -0.78 1.44
C SER A 126 1.78 -1.22 0.01
N ASN A 127 1.41 -2.45 -0.35
CA ASN A 127 1.52 -2.99 -1.72
C ASN A 127 0.89 -2.12 -2.81
N GLN A 128 -0.02 -1.19 -2.46
CA GLN A 128 -0.61 -0.24 -3.40
C GLN A 128 0.46 0.57 -4.15
N LEU A 129 1.63 0.79 -3.53
CA LEU A 129 2.73 1.51 -4.16
C LEU A 129 3.20 0.84 -5.45
N GLY A 130 3.57 -0.43 -5.37
CA GLY A 130 4.09 -1.19 -6.50
C GLY A 130 2.99 -1.66 -7.46
N GLU A 131 1.86 -2.09 -6.93
CA GLU A 131 0.81 -2.72 -7.72
C GLU A 131 -0.11 -1.70 -8.43
N PHE A 132 -0.20 -0.46 -7.95
CA PHE A 132 -1.10 0.56 -8.51
C PHE A 132 -0.40 1.88 -8.80
N VAL A 133 0.26 2.51 -7.82
CA VAL A 133 0.76 3.89 -7.96
C VAL A 133 1.80 3.99 -9.06
N ILE A 134 2.79 3.08 -9.09
CA ILE A 134 3.83 3.09 -10.12
C ILE A 134 3.23 2.87 -11.53
N PRO A 135 2.46 1.79 -11.80
CA PRO A 135 1.80 1.60 -13.10
C PRO A 135 0.92 2.78 -13.52
N PHE A 136 0.20 3.39 -12.56
CA PHE A 136 -0.65 4.54 -12.85
C PHE A 136 0.16 5.76 -13.29
N ILE A 137 1.28 6.07 -12.64
CA ILE A 137 2.16 7.16 -13.03
C ILE A 137 2.81 6.88 -14.39
N GLU A 138 3.21 5.63 -14.66
CA GLU A 138 3.77 5.24 -15.96
C GLU A 138 2.78 5.49 -17.10
N LEU A 139 1.50 5.17 -16.89
CA LEU A 139 0.46 5.38 -17.89
C LEU A 139 0.11 6.86 -18.08
N ILE A 140 -0.07 7.63 -17.00
CA ILE A 140 -0.43 9.06 -17.13
C ILE A 140 0.73 9.92 -17.65
N LYS A 141 1.97 9.41 -17.58
CA LYS A 141 3.15 10.11 -18.08
C LYS A 141 3.00 10.46 -19.56
N ASP A 142 2.36 9.61 -20.34
CA ASP A 142 2.22 9.79 -21.80
C ASP A 142 1.23 10.91 -22.15
N ASP A 143 0.30 11.26 -21.24
CA ASP A 143 -0.73 12.30 -21.44
C ASP A 143 -0.34 13.68 -20.87
N ILE A 144 0.75 13.75 -20.11
CA ILE A 144 1.26 15.00 -19.52
C ILE A 144 2.50 15.49 -20.28
N LYS A 145 2.73 16.81 -20.31
CA LYS A 145 3.99 17.34 -20.84
C LYS A 145 5.13 16.97 -19.89
N ASN A 146 6.31 16.65 -20.44
CA ASN A 146 7.49 16.21 -19.66
C ASN A 146 7.88 17.15 -18.50
N ALA A 147 7.62 18.45 -18.62
CA ALA A 147 7.94 19.45 -17.61
C ALA A 147 6.81 19.70 -16.60
N THR A 148 5.63 19.09 -16.78
CA THR A 148 4.50 19.28 -15.87
C THR A 148 4.72 18.48 -14.60
N THR A 149 4.50 19.13 -13.46
CA THR A 149 4.56 18.47 -12.16
C THR A 149 3.25 17.77 -11.81
N ILE A 150 3.38 16.70 -11.03
CA ILE A 150 2.29 15.97 -10.39
C ILE A 150 2.38 16.30 -8.90
N ASP A 151 1.35 16.96 -8.38
CA ASP A 151 1.17 17.17 -6.95
C ASP A 151 0.57 15.90 -6.35
N MET A 152 1.37 15.14 -5.60
CA MET A 152 0.93 13.87 -5.03
C MET A 152 1.16 13.85 -3.53
N SER A 153 0.13 13.39 -2.80
CA SER A 153 0.16 13.04 -1.38
C SER A 153 -0.21 11.58 -1.23
N LEU A 154 0.72 10.79 -0.67
CA LEU A 154 0.63 9.34 -0.59
C LEU A 154 0.88 8.87 0.84
N LYS A 155 -0.09 8.17 1.42
CA LYS A 155 0.03 7.51 2.73
C LYS A 155 0.19 6.01 2.53
N LEU A 156 1.36 5.52 2.89
CA LEU A 156 1.82 4.14 2.68
C LEU A 156 1.55 3.21 3.88
N HIS A 157 0.71 3.65 4.81
CA HIS A 157 0.29 2.87 5.96
C HIS A 157 -0.70 1.76 5.55
N ARG A 158 -0.80 0.70 6.38
CA ARG A 158 -1.87 -0.30 6.23
C ARG A 158 -3.22 0.35 6.55
N THR A 159 -4.29 -0.07 5.87
CA THR A 159 -5.62 0.59 5.99
C THR A 159 -6.24 0.54 7.39
N THR A 160 -5.77 -0.37 8.25
CA THR A 160 -6.22 -0.53 9.65
C THR A 160 -5.24 0.05 10.68
N THR A 161 -4.21 0.76 10.24
CA THR A 161 -3.28 1.45 11.16
C THR A 161 -3.69 2.91 11.32
N GLY A 162 -3.78 3.38 12.57
CA GLY A 162 -4.18 4.74 12.91
C GLY A 162 -5.27 4.80 13.98
N THR A 163 -5.71 6.03 14.29
CA THR A 163 -6.83 6.27 15.18
C THR A 163 -8.13 5.98 14.45
N PRO A 164 -9.02 5.12 14.98
CA PRO A 164 -10.33 4.91 14.36
C PRO A 164 -11.13 6.21 14.36
N THR A 165 -11.75 6.53 13.24
CA THR A 165 -12.66 7.68 13.10
C THR A 165 -13.87 7.52 14.00
N HIS A 166 -14.34 6.28 14.15
CA HIS A 166 -15.47 5.94 15.02
C HIS A 166 -15.26 4.56 15.64
N SER A 167 -15.69 4.37 16.89
CA SER A 167 -15.58 3.09 17.59
C SER A 167 -16.83 2.80 18.39
N GLU A 168 -17.40 1.62 18.17
CA GLU A 168 -18.56 1.11 18.88
C GLU A 168 -18.16 -0.13 19.68
N LYS A 169 -18.68 -0.22 20.91
CA LYS A 169 -18.51 -1.39 21.77
C LYS A 169 -19.85 -1.73 22.37
N ASN A 170 -20.25 -2.99 22.27
CA ASN A 170 -21.40 -3.48 23.02
C ASN A 170 -21.05 -3.45 24.51
N LYS A 171 -21.88 -2.77 25.32
CA LYS A 171 -21.69 -2.62 26.77
C LYS A 171 -22.11 -3.85 27.58
N SER A 172 -22.67 -4.89 26.94
CA SER A 172 -23.04 -6.13 27.63
C SER A 172 -21.84 -6.72 28.39
N ARG A 173 -22.08 -7.11 29.65
CA ARG A 173 -21.10 -7.84 30.46
C ARG A 173 -20.90 -9.26 29.93
N ASP A 174 -21.92 -9.80 29.27
CA ASP A 174 -21.98 -11.16 28.78
C ASP A 174 -21.34 -11.34 27.40
N TYR A 175 -21.03 -12.60 27.10
CA TYR A 175 -20.53 -12.99 25.78
C TYR A 175 -21.70 -13.23 24.83
N PRO A 176 -21.57 -12.87 23.54
CA PRO A 176 -20.37 -12.37 22.86
C PRO A 176 -20.11 -10.87 23.03
N LYS A 177 -18.84 -10.49 23.22
CA LYS A 177 -18.41 -9.08 23.18
C LYS A 177 -18.11 -8.68 21.74
N ILE A 178 -18.82 -7.68 21.24
CA ILE A 178 -18.67 -7.17 19.87
C ILE A 178 -18.11 -5.74 19.95
N SER A 179 -17.03 -5.50 19.22
CA SER A 179 -16.49 -4.16 19.00
C SER A 179 -16.34 -3.92 17.51
N THR A 180 -16.81 -2.76 17.06
CA THR A 180 -16.67 -2.30 15.68
C THR A 180 -15.81 -1.05 15.67
N LYS A 181 -14.81 -1.00 14.81
CA LYS A 181 -14.02 0.21 14.55
C LYS A 181 -14.13 0.59 13.10
N HIS A 182 -14.24 1.88 12.84
CA HIS A 182 -14.26 2.46 11.51
C HIS A 182 -13.00 3.29 11.32
N PHE A 183 -12.34 3.08 10.19
CA PHE A 183 -11.15 3.79 9.77
C PHE A 183 -11.43 4.41 8.40
N GLN A 184 -11.10 5.68 8.25
CA GLN A 184 -11.09 6.37 6.96
C GLN A 184 -9.65 6.73 6.61
N ASN A 185 -9.15 6.19 5.50
CA ASN A 185 -7.78 6.43 5.06
C ASN A 185 -7.77 6.94 3.61
N SER A 186 -7.69 8.26 3.44
CA SER A 186 -7.36 8.89 2.15
C SER A 186 -5.88 8.69 1.92
N TRP A 187 -5.53 7.63 1.17
CA TRP A 187 -4.15 7.19 1.02
C TRP A 187 -3.49 7.67 -0.26
N LEU A 188 -4.27 8.10 -1.26
CA LEU A 188 -3.76 8.78 -2.43
C LEU A 188 -4.58 10.03 -2.72
N GLU A 189 -3.88 11.12 -2.91
CA GLU A 189 -4.36 12.34 -3.55
C GLU A 189 -3.35 12.73 -4.62
N LEU A 190 -3.82 12.90 -5.85
CA LEU A 190 -3.00 13.27 -7.00
C LEU A 190 -3.69 14.41 -7.73
N ASN A 191 -2.95 15.46 -8.06
CA ASN A 191 -3.39 16.53 -8.94
C ASN A 191 -2.35 16.74 -10.04
N THR A 192 -2.80 16.86 -11.28
CA THR A 192 -1.93 17.13 -12.41
C THR A 192 -2.67 17.87 -13.52
N VAL A 193 -1.91 18.33 -14.52
CA VAL A 193 -2.42 19.04 -15.70
C VAL A 193 -2.00 18.27 -16.95
N LEU A 194 -2.99 17.89 -17.76
CA LEU A 194 -2.77 17.22 -19.03
C LEU A 194 -2.21 18.17 -20.09
N ALA A 195 -1.76 17.62 -21.22
CA ALA A 195 -1.20 18.38 -22.33
C ALA A 195 -2.15 19.45 -22.91
N ASP A 196 -3.45 19.19 -22.86
CA ASP A 196 -4.55 20.07 -23.31
C ASP A 196 -4.95 21.15 -22.28
N LYS A 197 -4.22 21.24 -21.15
CA LYS A 197 -4.47 22.12 -19.99
C LYS A 197 -5.66 21.71 -19.12
N THR A 198 -6.25 20.54 -19.34
CA THR A 198 -7.27 19.98 -18.44
C THR A 198 -6.61 19.54 -17.13
N ARG A 199 -7.23 19.87 -15.99
CA ARG A 199 -6.72 19.49 -14.67
C ARG A 199 -7.42 18.23 -14.17
N ILE A 200 -6.64 17.23 -13.80
CA ILE A 200 -7.14 16.00 -13.17
C ILE A 200 -6.79 16.02 -11.69
N SER A 201 -7.77 15.70 -10.86
CA SER A 201 -7.63 15.49 -9.42
C SER A 201 -8.20 14.13 -9.06
N LEU A 202 -7.35 13.21 -8.62
CA LEU A 202 -7.69 11.86 -8.22
C LEU A 202 -7.55 11.74 -6.69
N ASN A 203 -8.58 11.22 -6.04
CA ASN A 203 -8.53 10.88 -4.63
C ASN A 203 -9.03 9.44 -4.41
N ILE A 204 -8.24 8.65 -3.67
CA ILE A 204 -8.62 7.30 -3.27
C ILE A 204 -8.66 7.21 -1.75
N THR A 205 -9.85 6.91 -1.23
CA THR A 205 -10.14 6.79 0.20
C THR A 205 -10.67 5.40 0.55
N ASP A 206 -9.99 4.73 1.48
CA ASP A 206 -10.41 3.42 2.00
C ASP A 206 -11.19 3.61 3.32
N ASN A 207 -12.46 3.23 3.31
CA ASN A 207 -13.32 3.15 4.49
C ASN A 207 -13.33 1.71 5.01
N THR A 208 -12.52 1.43 6.03
CA THR A 208 -12.37 0.08 6.59
C THR A 208 -13.16 -0.07 7.88
N ARG A 209 -13.97 -1.14 7.95
CA ARG A 209 -14.64 -1.58 9.18
C ARG A 209 -13.94 -2.82 9.73
N GLU A 210 -13.42 -2.71 10.95
CA GLU A 210 -12.92 -3.84 11.74
C GLU A 210 -14.02 -4.30 12.70
N LEU A 211 -14.45 -5.55 12.59
CA LEU A 211 -15.40 -6.20 13.49
C LEU A 211 -14.65 -7.24 14.33
N ARG A 212 -14.51 -6.98 15.62
CA ARG A 212 -13.92 -7.88 16.60
C ARG A 212 -15.02 -8.54 17.43
N VAL A 213 -15.17 -9.85 17.30
CA VAL A 213 -16.13 -10.67 18.05
C VAL A 213 -15.37 -11.57 19.01
N THR A 214 -15.61 -11.42 20.30
CA THR A 214 -15.05 -12.28 21.34
C THR A 214 -16.16 -13.17 21.89
N LYS A 215 -15.93 -14.48 21.93
CA LYS A 215 -16.85 -15.49 22.46
C LYS A 215 -16.17 -16.28 23.57
N LYS A 216 -16.94 -16.73 24.56
CA LYS A 216 -16.51 -17.69 25.58
C LYS A 216 -17.19 -19.02 25.30
N ASN A 217 -16.45 -20.12 25.27
CA ASN A 217 -17.05 -21.45 25.13
C ASN A 217 -17.59 -21.94 26.50
N PRO A 218 -18.39 -23.02 26.53
CA PRO A 218 -18.87 -23.60 27.79
C PRO A 218 -17.75 -23.97 28.77
N ARG A 219 -16.58 -24.38 28.25
CA ARG A 219 -15.36 -24.68 29.04
C ARG A 219 -14.57 -23.44 29.50
N GLY A 220 -15.11 -22.23 29.34
CA GLY A 220 -14.48 -20.98 29.75
C GLY A 220 -13.39 -20.41 28.84
N LYS A 221 -12.91 -21.14 27.82
CA LYS A 221 -11.93 -20.66 26.84
C LYS A 221 -12.49 -19.50 26.01
N ILE A 222 -11.72 -18.42 25.96
CA ILE A 222 -12.03 -17.22 25.18
C ILE A 222 -11.48 -17.39 23.75
N LYS A 223 -12.32 -17.11 22.75
CA LYS A 223 -11.96 -17.06 21.34
C LYS A 223 -12.27 -15.68 20.77
N VAL A 224 -11.34 -15.11 20.01
CA VAL A 224 -11.51 -13.84 19.31
C VAL A 224 -11.50 -14.09 17.80
N LYS A 225 -12.47 -13.53 17.09
CA LYS A 225 -12.50 -13.47 15.63
C LYS A 225 -12.51 -12.01 15.20
N ILE A 226 -11.58 -11.63 14.32
CA ILE A 226 -11.52 -10.30 13.72
C ILE A 226 -11.88 -10.43 12.24
N LYS A 227 -12.79 -9.60 11.76
CA LYS A 227 -13.17 -9.50 10.34
C LYS A 227 -12.95 -8.07 9.87
N HIS A 228 -12.42 -7.90 8.67
CA HIS A 228 -12.27 -6.60 8.03
C HIS A 228 -13.21 -6.52 6.82
N LYS A 229 -13.81 -5.35 6.60
CA LYS A 229 -14.55 -5.03 5.39
C LYS A 229 -14.16 -3.65 4.93
N THR A 230 -13.67 -3.52 3.70
CA THR A 230 -13.21 -2.25 3.16
C THR A 230 -14.15 -1.81 2.05
N ARG A 231 -14.56 -0.54 2.09
CA ARG A 231 -15.22 0.13 0.96
C ARG A 231 -14.29 1.21 0.46
N ARG A 232 -13.92 1.14 -0.80
CA ARG A 232 -13.01 2.09 -1.41
C ARG A 232 -13.81 3.11 -2.20
N LEU A 233 -13.63 4.39 -1.88
CA LEU A 233 -14.17 5.51 -2.64
C LEU A 233 -13.07 6.00 -3.56
N ILE A 234 -13.24 5.81 -4.86
CA ILE A 234 -12.39 6.38 -5.90
C ILE A 234 -13.14 7.59 -6.44
N SER A 235 -12.50 8.75 -6.43
CA SER A 235 -13.08 9.95 -7.03
C SER A 235 -12.10 10.63 -7.95
N SER A 236 -12.54 10.86 -9.18
CA SER A 236 -11.84 11.68 -10.16
C SER A 236 -12.60 12.99 -10.34
N ARG A 237 -11.89 14.10 -10.34
CA ARG A 237 -12.41 15.41 -10.71
C ARG A 237 -11.59 15.94 -11.87
N ILE A 238 -12.28 16.27 -12.95
CA ILE A 238 -11.72 16.84 -14.16
C ILE A 238 -12.18 18.29 -14.23
N SER A 239 -11.24 19.23 -14.32
CA SER A 239 -11.55 20.66 -14.46
C SER A 239 -11.01 21.17 -15.78
N PHE A 240 -11.84 21.85 -16.56
CA PHE A 240 -11.52 22.28 -17.91
C PHE A 240 -12.00 23.72 -18.15
N ASN A 241 -11.49 24.33 -19.21
CA ASN A 241 -11.88 25.68 -19.62
C ASN A 241 -13.13 25.60 -20.50
N ASN A 242 -14.15 26.40 -20.17
CA ASN A 242 -15.40 26.49 -20.93
C ASN A 242 -15.23 27.06 -22.34
N SER A 243 -14.10 27.72 -22.63
CA SER A 243 -13.79 28.18 -23.99
C SER A 243 -13.54 27.01 -24.94
N ASN A 244 -12.96 25.92 -24.45
CA ASN A 244 -12.47 24.81 -25.28
C ASN A 244 -13.44 23.62 -25.28
N TYR A 245 -14.18 23.45 -24.18
CA TYR A 245 -15.02 22.28 -23.95
C TYR A 245 -16.40 22.65 -23.42
N ASN A 246 -17.38 21.82 -23.75
CA ASN A 246 -18.70 21.77 -23.10
C ASN A 246 -18.88 20.41 -22.42
N ALA A 247 -19.55 20.41 -21.26
CA ALA A 247 -19.96 19.16 -20.61
C ALA A 247 -21.26 18.65 -21.25
N ASP A 248 -21.25 17.40 -21.70
CA ASP A 248 -22.46 16.72 -22.13
C ASP A 248 -23.24 16.17 -20.92
N THR A 249 -24.36 16.81 -20.60
CA THR A 249 -25.22 16.43 -19.47
C THR A 249 -26.12 15.22 -19.80
N SER A 250 -26.25 14.85 -21.07
CA SER A 250 -27.12 13.73 -21.48
C SER A 250 -26.59 12.38 -20.99
N LEU A 251 -25.28 12.27 -20.80
CA LEU A 251 -24.56 11.08 -20.36
C LEU A 251 -24.51 10.91 -18.83
N LEU A 252 -25.23 11.73 -18.07
CA LEU A 252 -25.23 11.71 -16.59
C LEU A 252 -25.91 10.48 -15.97
N ASN A 253 -26.73 9.74 -16.73
CA ASN A 253 -27.53 8.62 -16.22
C ASN A 253 -26.78 7.27 -16.23
N ASN A 254 -25.54 7.23 -15.76
CA ASN A 254 -24.79 5.98 -15.64
C ASN A 254 -24.99 5.37 -14.24
N GLU A 255 -25.51 4.14 -14.16
CA GLU A 255 -25.72 3.42 -12.89
C GLU A 255 -24.40 3.13 -12.13
N ASN A 256 -23.27 3.14 -12.83
CA ASN A 256 -21.98 2.77 -12.26
C ASN A 256 -21.32 3.91 -11.47
N TYR A 257 -21.59 5.18 -11.79
CA TYR A 257 -20.86 6.31 -11.22
C TYR A 257 -21.80 7.38 -10.68
N LYS A 258 -21.44 7.95 -9.53
CA LYS A 258 -22.05 9.20 -9.08
C LYS A 258 -21.34 10.37 -9.77
N ILE A 259 -22.05 11.06 -10.65
CA ILE A 259 -21.55 12.23 -11.37
C ILE A 259 -22.09 13.51 -10.74
N SER A 260 -21.25 14.53 -10.62
CA SER A 260 -21.66 15.87 -10.21
C SER A 260 -20.88 16.91 -11.02
N ILE A 261 -21.59 17.83 -11.66
CA ILE A 261 -21.02 18.93 -12.43
C ILE A 261 -21.09 20.21 -11.60
N LYS A 262 -20.02 21.00 -11.61
CA LYS A 262 -20.00 22.36 -11.08
C LYS A 262 -19.54 23.29 -12.18
N GLU A 263 -20.45 24.12 -12.67
CA GLU A 263 -20.18 25.14 -13.67
C GLU A 263 -19.80 26.46 -12.99
N LYS A 264 -18.82 27.16 -13.56
CA LYS A 264 -18.49 28.55 -13.24
C LYS A 264 -18.30 29.30 -14.56
N GLU A 265 -18.23 30.62 -14.51
CA GLU A 265 -18.09 31.46 -15.70
C GLU A 265 -16.90 31.04 -16.60
N SER A 266 -15.70 30.87 -16.03
CA SER A 266 -14.48 30.58 -16.79
C SER A 266 -14.05 29.11 -16.83
N SER A 267 -14.51 28.30 -15.87
CA SER A 267 -14.09 26.90 -15.77
C SER A 267 -15.18 26.04 -15.15
N SER A 268 -15.35 24.86 -15.70
CA SER A 268 -16.28 23.86 -15.17
C SER A 268 -15.50 22.68 -14.62
N SER A 269 -16.11 21.96 -13.68
CA SER A 269 -15.53 20.73 -13.14
C SER A 269 -16.55 19.61 -13.10
N ILE A 270 -16.18 18.45 -13.61
CA ILE A 270 -16.95 17.22 -13.52
C ILE A 270 -16.28 16.34 -12.48
N LYS A 271 -17.05 15.88 -11.50
CA LYS A 271 -16.59 14.93 -10.49
C LYS A 271 -17.33 13.63 -10.66
N LEU A 272 -16.58 12.55 -10.86
CA LEU A 272 -17.08 11.18 -10.91
C LEU A 272 -16.62 10.45 -9.65
N GLN A 273 -17.51 9.66 -9.07
CA GLN A 273 -17.18 8.83 -7.91
C GLN A 273 -17.73 7.42 -8.09
N PHE A 274 -16.88 6.44 -7.77
CA PHE A 274 -17.25 5.03 -7.68
C PHE A 274 -16.95 4.49 -6.28
N MET A 275 -17.79 3.58 -5.79
CA MET A 275 -17.57 2.90 -4.52
C MET A 275 -17.38 1.40 -4.74
N ASP A 276 -16.14 0.94 -4.63
CA ASP A 276 -15.80 -0.47 -4.73
C ASP A 276 -15.93 -1.18 -3.37
N LYS A 277 -16.55 -2.36 -3.37
CA LYS A 277 -16.74 -3.20 -2.18
C LYS A 277 -15.70 -4.32 -2.20
N ILE A 278 -14.60 -4.12 -1.47
CA ILE A 278 -13.49 -5.06 -1.45
C ILE A 278 -13.58 -5.98 -0.23
N ASN A 279 -13.57 -7.29 -0.49
CA ASN A 279 -13.36 -8.28 0.55
C ASN A 279 -11.86 -8.42 0.82
N GLY A 280 -11.40 -7.88 1.96
CA GLY A 280 -10.01 -7.95 2.39
C GLY A 280 -9.15 -6.79 1.90
N TYR A 281 -7.86 -7.05 1.75
CA TYR A 281 -6.85 -6.09 1.29
C TYR A 281 -6.49 -6.42 -0.16
N LYS A 282 -7.28 -5.93 -1.11
CA LYS A 282 -6.91 -6.00 -2.54
C LYS A 282 -6.42 -4.66 -3.02
N THR A 283 -5.51 -4.70 -3.98
CA THR A 283 -4.98 -3.53 -4.67
C THR A 283 -6.02 -2.92 -5.60
N VAL A 284 -5.89 -1.63 -5.88
CA VAL A 284 -6.77 -0.95 -6.83
C VAL A 284 -6.41 -1.43 -8.23
N PRO A 285 -7.36 -1.97 -9.00
CA PRO A 285 -7.13 -2.24 -10.41
C PRO A 285 -6.92 -0.91 -11.13
N THR A 286 -5.78 -0.77 -11.78
CA THR A 286 -5.42 0.42 -12.56
C THR A 286 -6.50 0.74 -13.61
N ASP A 287 -7.03 -0.29 -14.27
CA ASP A 287 -8.08 -0.19 -15.29
C ASP A 287 -9.34 0.52 -14.80
N GLN A 288 -9.78 0.28 -13.55
CA GLN A 288 -10.98 0.93 -13.00
C GLN A 288 -10.79 2.44 -12.82
N VAL A 289 -9.57 2.87 -12.51
CA VAL A 289 -9.25 4.30 -12.35
C VAL A 289 -9.19 4.97 -13.72
N PHE A 290 -8.60 4.31 -14.71
CA PHE A 290 -8.57 4.81 -16.08
C PHE A 290 -9.96 4.83 -16.72
N GLU A 291 -10.79 3.82 -16.49
CA GLU A 291 -12.19 3.81 -16.92
C GLU A 291 -12.95 5.01 -16.31
N LEU A 292 -12.74 5.30 -15.03
CA LEU A 292 -13.36 6.46 -14.36
C LEU A 292 -12.88 7.80 -14.94
N ILE A 293 -11.57 7.94 -15.21
CA ILE A 293 -11.00 9.15 -15.82
C ILE A 293 -11.47 9.30 -17.26
N GLY A 294 -11.38 8.24 -18.06
CA GLY A 294 -11.82 8.19 -19.45
C GLY A 294 -13.32 8.47 -19.59
N ALA A 295 -14.15 7.92 -18.72
CA ALA A 295 -15.57 8.25 -18.66
C ALA A 295 -15.79 9.74 -18.42
N GLY A 296 -15.00 10.36 -17.53
CA GLY A 296 -15.08 11.80 -17.29
C GLY A 296 -14.59 12.65 -18.47
N LEU A 297 -13.56 12.20 -19.20
CA LEU A 297 -13.06 12.89 -20.39
C LEU A 297 -14.03 12.75 -21.57
N ASN A 298 -14.69 11.60 -21.72
CA ASN A 298 -15.71 11.38 -22.75
C ASN A 298 -16.95 12.27 -22.58
N LEU A 299 -17.18 12.82 -21.38
CA LEU A 299 -18.22 13.83 -21.15
C LEU A 299 -17.85 15.21 -21.68
N LEU A 300 -16.61 15.42 -22.16
CA LEU A 300 -16.15 16.68 -22.72
C LEU A 300 -16.33 16.64 -24.24
N SER A 301 -17.19 17.50 -24.76
CA SER A 301 -17.26 17.79 -26.19
C SER A 301 -16.38 19.00 -26.51
N SER A 302 -15.48 18.85 -27.48
CA SER A 302 -14.71 19.98 -28.00
C SER A 302 -15.66 20.95 -28.69
N LYS A 303 -15.58 22.24 -28.35
CA LYS A 303 -16.20 23.29 -29.17
C LYS A 303 -15.39 23.35 -30.46
N LYS A 304 -15.99 23.00 -31.60
CA LYS A 304 -15.42 23.37 -32.88
C LYS A 304 -15.39 24.90 -32.95
N GLU A 305 -14.23 25.47 -33.28
CA GLU A 305 -14.16 26.85 -33.72
C GLU A 305 -14.88 26.90 -35.08
N ASP A 306 -16.08 27.49 -35.08
CA ASP A 306 -16.82 27.83 -36.31
C ASP A 306 -16.18 29.04 -37.00
#